data_AF-A0A7C4VK16-F1
#
_entry.id   AF-A0A7C4VK16-F1
#
_cell.length_a   1.000
_cell.length_b   1.000
_cell.length_c   1.000
_cell.angle_alpha   90.00
_cell.angle_beta   90.00
_cell.angle_gamma   90.00
#
_symmetry.space_group_name_H-M   'P 1'
#
loop_
_entity.id
_entity.type
_entity.pdbx_description
1 polymer ?
#
loop_
_entity_poly.entity_id
_entity_poly.type
_entity_poly.pdbx_seq_one_letter_code
_entity_poly.pdbx_strand_id
1 'polypeptide(L)'
;MIRTKLKLILMALITVILFSNLVFAVPGIPNAFYGTVTLNGNPAPDGTVVTAKINGVEVARTTTKNGKYGYSPVFYVDDPNNDLCIGGCPVIHFYVNGIDTGKTAIFCNGCVTEVNLSVNTGGGAGVPGAGGTGGGAGGSTEETTQTNQTGTQQQQCQERWVCSEWSECINGVQTRTCRDENNCGTNNNEPFTSQPCSPEERKEE
;
A
#
# COMPACT_ATOMS: atom_id res chain seq x y z
N MET A 1 -64.19 21.14 4.54
CA MET A 1 -62.96 21.52 5.28
C MET A 1 -61.83 20.49 5.19
N ILE A 2 -62.12 19.18 5.33
CA ILE A 2 -61.11 18.08 5.26
C ILE A 2 -60.37 18.01 3.91
N ARG A 3 -61.07 18.13 2.78
CA ARG A 3 -60.47 18.08 1.43
C ARG A 3 -59.44 19.20 1.17
N THR A 4 -59.66 20.38 1.74
CA THR A 4 -58.75 21.53 1.59
C THR A 4 -57.50 21.35 2.46
N LYS A 5 -57.65 20.82 3.67
CA LYS A 5 -56.52 20.50 4.56
C LYS A 5 -55.65 19.37 3.99
N LEU A 6 -56.25 18.35 3.38
CA LEU A 6 -55.50 17.26 2.73
C LEU A 6 -54.67 17.75 1.53
N LYS A 7 -55.21 18.65 0.71
CA LYS A 7 -54.46 19.27 -0.41
C LYS A 7 -53.30 20.14 0.07
N LEU A 8 -53.48 20.88 1.16
CA LEU A 8 -52.42 21.69 1.76
C LEU A 8 -51.31 20.83 2.36
N ILE A 9 -51.65 19.73 3.04
CA ILE A 9 -50.67 18.77 3.57
C ILE A 9 -49.90 18.09 2.43
N LEU A 10 -50.59 17.70 1.35
CA LEU A 10 -49.95 17.07 0.19
C LEU A 10 -49.01 18.07 -0.53
N MET A 11 -49.41 19.33 -0.68
CA MET A 11 -48.53 20.37 -1.24
C MET A 11 -47.29 20.61 -0.37
N ALA A 12 -47.45 20.66 0.95
CA ALA A 12 -46.34 20.85 1.88
C ALA A 12 -45.36 19.66 1.89
N LEU A 13 -45.86 18.43 1.76
CA LEU A 13 -45.02 17.24 1.61
C LEU A 13 -44.25 17.24 0.29
N ILE A 14 -44.90 17.63 -0.81
CA ILE A 14 -44.27 17.72 -2.13
C ILE A 14 -43.21 18.82 -2.16
N THR A 15 -43.44 19.98 -1.52
CA THR A 15 -42.40 21.01 -1.41
C THR A 15 -41.23 20.57 -0.54
N VAL A 16 -41.46 19.92 0.60
CA VAL A 16 -40.37 19.37 1.44
C VAL A 16 -39.53 18.32 0.69
N ILE A 17 -40.16 17.51 -0.16
CA ILE A 17 -39.46 16.53 -1.02
C ILE A 17 -38.70 17.21 -2.18
N LEU A 18 -39.24 18.31 -2.74
CA LEU A 18 -38.57 19.10 -3.79
C LEU A 18 -37.40 19.95 -3.27
N PHE A 19 -37.28 20.12 -1.95
CA PHE A 19 -36.13 20.75 -1.27
C PHE A 19 -35.10 19.72 -0.75
N SER A 20 -35.08 18.49 -1.27
CA SER A 20 -33.97 17.57 -1.03
C SER A 20 -32.68 18.16 -1.62
N ASN A 21 -31.84 18.74 -0.76
CA ASN A 21 -30.55 19.32 -1.13
C ASN A 21 -29.73 18.31 -1.93
N LEU A 22 -29.37 18.67 -3.17
CA LEU A 22 -28.33 17.95 -3.90
C LEU A 22 -27.00 18.23 -3.20
N VAL A 23 -26.53 17.28 -2.40
CA VAL A 23 -25.18 17.32 -1.85
C VAL A 23 -24.23 16.91 -2.96
N PHE A 24 -23.52 17.88 -3.54
CA PHE A 24 -22.36 17.60 -4.39
C PHE A 24 -21.15 17.46 -3.48
N ALA A 25 -20.61 16.24 -3.34
CA ALA A 25 -19.33 16.05 -2.70
C ALA A 25 -18.25 16.68 -3.61
N VAL A 26 -17.50 17.64 -3.08
CA VAL A 26 -16.32 18.20 -3.77
C VAL A 26 -15.19 17.20 -3.57
N PRO A 27 -14.57 16.66 -4.63
CA PRO A 27 -13.45 15.73 -4.49
C PRO A 27 -12.26 16.34 -3.74
N GLY A 28 -11.62 15.54 -2.90
CA GLY A 28 -10.37 15.87 -2.22
C GLY A 28 -9.20 15.90 -3.20
N ILE A 29 -8.11 16.55 -2.80
CA ILE A 29 -6.90 16.64 -3.62
C ILE A 29 -6.11 15.33 -3.52
N PRO A 30 -5.83 14.60 -4.62
CA PRO A 30 -5.13 13.33 -4.55
C PRO A 30 -3.75 13.40 -3.88
N ASN A 31 -3.27 12.25 -3.38
CA ASN A 31 -1.87 12.07 -2.97
C ASN A 31 -1.08 11.43 -4.12
N ALA A 32 0.05 12.02 -4.50
CA ALA A 32 0.92 11.51 -5.55
C ALA A 32 2.05 10.66 -4.96
N PHE A 33 2.29 9.50 -5.55
CA PHE A 33 3.37 8.58 -5.15
C PHE A 33 4.36 8.35 -6.27
N TYR A 34 5.64 8.27 -5.93
CA TYR A 34 6.69 7.93 -6.88
C TYR A 34 7.83 7.17 -6.19
N GLY A 35 8.70 6.52 -6.97
CA GLY A 35 9.88 5.89 -6.41
C GLY A 35 10.55 4.89 -7.35
N THR A 36 11.52 4.16 -6.82
CA THR A 36 12.17 3.03 -7.47
C THR A 36 11.47 1.72 -7.12
N VAL A 37 11.62 0.71 -7.99
CA VAL A 37 11.15 -0.66 -7.76
C VAL A 37 12.28 -1.62 -8.05
N THR A 38 12.61 -2.49 -7.10
CA THR A 38 13.59 -3.56 -7.28
C THR A 38 12.98 -4.95 -7.08
N LEU A 39 13.43 -5.91 -7.88
CA LEU A 39 13.08 -7.32 -7.79
C LEU A 39 14.37 -8.11 -7.57
N ASN A 40 14.47 -8.77 -6.41
CA ASN A 40 15.68 -9.50 -6.00
C ASN A 40 16.96 -8.63 -6.13
N GLY A 41 16.87 -7.37 -5.69
CA GLY A 41 17.97 -6.40 -5.75
C GLY A 41 18.24 -5.76 -7.13
N ASN A 42 17.60 -6.22 -8.21
CA ASN A 42 17.76 -5.62 -9.54
C ASN A 42 16.62 -4.64 -9.87
N PRO A 43 16.84 -3.59 -10.68
CA PRO A 43 15.76 -2.71 -11.13
C PRO A 43 14.64 -3.51 -11.80
N ALA A 44 13.39 -3.21 -11.44
CA ALA A 44 12.24 -3.91 -12.00
C ALA A 44 12.12 -3.66 -13.52
N PRO A 45 11.84 -4.70 -14.32
CA PRO A 45 11.59 -4.55 -15.76
C PRO A 45 10.47 -3.56 -16.04
N ASP A 46 10.49 -2.94 -17.22
CA ASP A 46 9.38 -2.10 -17.70
C ASP A 46 8.06 -2.88 -17.71
N GLY A 47 6.97 -2.21 -17.31
CA GLY A 47 5.65 -2.84 -17.25
C GLY A 47 5.38 -3.64 -15.98
N THR A 48 6.32 -3.70 -15.02
CA THR A 48 6.07 -4.31 -13.70
C THR A 48 4.94 -3.56 -13.01
N VAL A 49 3.94 -4.30 -12.53
CA VAL A 49 2.71 -3.71 -11.97
C VAL A 49 2.95 -3.24 -10.55
N VAL A 50 2.61 -1.98 -10.26
CA VAL A 50 2.58 -1.41 -8.91
C VAL A 50 1.13 -1.07 -8.57
N THR A 51 0.65 -1.51 -7.41
CA THR A 51 -0.70 -1.18 -6.93
C THR A 51 -0.66 -0.62 -5.52
N ALA A 52 -1.55 0.33 -5.26
CA ALA A 52 -1.81 0.87 -3.94
C ALA A 52 -3.15 0.34 -3.45
N LYS A 53 -3.19 -0.11 -2.19
CA LYS A 53 -4.40 -0.62 -1.56
C LYS A 53 -4.69 0.07 -0.24
N ILE A 54 -5.96 0.36 0.01
CA ILE A 54 -6.47 0.82 1.31
C ILE A 54 -7.43 -0.27 1.80
N ASN A 55 -7.24 -0.75 3.03
CA ASN A 55 -8.05 -1.83 3.61
C ASN A 55 -8.16 -3.08 2.71
N GLY A 56 -7.08 -3.41 1.98
CA GLY A 56 -7.02 -4.56 1.06
C GLY A 56 -7.69 -4.34 -0.31
N VAL A 57 -8.36 -3.20 -0.53
CA VAL A 57 -8.99 -2.85 -1.81
C VAL A 57 -8.00 -2.06 -2.67
N GLU A 58 -7.82 -2.47 -3.93
CA GLU A 58 -7.02 -1.73 -4.89
C GLU A 58 -7.68 -0.39 -5.23
N VAL A 59 -7.00 0.70 -4.90
CA VAL A 59 -7.48 2.08 -5.13
C VAL A 59 -6.74 2.76 -6.27
N ALA A 60 -5.53 2.29 -6.61
CA ALA A 60 -4.76 2.82 -7.73
C ALA A 60 -3.79 1.77 -8.29
N ARG A 61 -3.49 1.89 -9.59
CA ARG A 61 -2.54 1.05 -10.33
C ARG A 61 -1.64 1.87 -11.25
N THR A 62 -0.38 1.46 -11.36
CA THR A 62 0.56 1.98 -12.37
C THR A 62 1.54 0.87 -12.79
N THR A 63 2.48 1.22 -13.67
CA THR A 63 3.56 0.32 -14.11
C THR A 63 4.91 1.00 -14.07
N THR A 64 5.97 0.21 -13.93
CA THR A 64 7.34 0.72 -13.95
C THR A 64 7.82 1.11 -15.34
N LYS A 65 8.75 2.07 -15.37
CA LYS A 65 9.61 2.42 -16.52
C LYS A 65 11.02 2.68 -16.00
N ASN A 66 12.02 2.01 -16.55
CA ASN A 66 13.43 2.05 -16.14
C ASN A 66 13.61 1.84 -14.62
N GLY A 67 12.90 0.85 -14.05
CA GLY A 67 12.95 0.56 -12.61
C GLY A 67 12.31 1.60 -11.70
N LYS A 68 11.51 2.53 -12.24
CA LYS A 68 10.84 3.60 -11.49
C LYS A 68 9.33 3.61 -11.75
N TYR A 69 8.55 4.15 -10.83
CA TYR A 69 7.10 4.33 -11.00
C TYR A 69 6.67 5.74 -10.56
N GLY A 70 5.51 6.20 -11.02
CA GLY A 70 4.89 7.45 -10.56
C GLY A 70 5.50 8.75 -11.09
N TYR A 71 6.49 8.68 -12.00
CA TYR A 71 7.06 9.86 -12.66
C TYR A 71 6.31 10.24 -13.96
N SER A 72 5.93 9.24 -14.74
CA SER A 72 5.19 9.42 -15.99
C SER A 72 4.49 8.11 -16.37
N PRO A 73 3.15 8.04 -16.30
CA PRO A 73 2.26 9.04 -15.71
C PRO A 73 2.49 9.17 -14.18
N VAL A 74 2.03 10.28 -13.60
CA VAL A 74 2.00 10.45 -12.14
C VAL A 74 1.03 9.43 -11.55
N PHE A 75 1.41 8.83 -10.43
CA PHE A 75 0.62 7.79 -9.76
C PHE A 75 -0.13 8.39 -8.57
N TYR A 76 -1.44 8.60 -8.74
CA TYR A 76 -2.30 9.20 -7.73
C TYR A 76 -3.10 8.15 -6.97
N VAL A 77 -3.30 8.39 -5.68
CA VAL A 77 -4.40 7.83 -4.90
C VAL A 77 -5.41 8.95 -4.71
N ASP A 78 -6.63 8.76 -5.20
CA ASP A 78 -7.68 9.77 -5.20
C ASP A 78 -8.52 9.76 -3.91
N ASP A 79 -9.12 10.91 -3.60
CA ASP A 79 -10.12 11.07 -2.53
C ASP A 79 -11.43 11.61 -3.12
N PRO A 80 -12.21 10.77 -3.83
CA PRO A 80 -13.33 11.23 -4.65
C PRO A 80 -14.45 11.92 -3.84
N ASN A 81 -14.56 11.59 -2.55
CA ASN A 81 -15.61 12.11 -1.66
C ASN A 81 -15.07 13.15 -0.66
N ASN A 82 -13.76 13.42 -0.66
CA ASN A 82 -13.09 14.25 0.33
C ASN A 82 -13.35 13.77 1.78
N ASP A 83 -13.35 12.45 1.97
CA ASP A 83 -13.71 11.79 3.23
C ASP A 83 -12.63 10.87 3.79
N LEU A 84 -11.56 10.59 3.03
CA LEU A 84 -10.52 9.65 3.45
C LEU A 84 -9.85 10.05 4.78
N CYS A 85 -9.66 11.34 5.05
CA CYS A 85 -8.98 11.82 6.25
C CYS A 85 -9.90 12.26 7.40
N ILE A 86 -11.22 12.02 7.33
CA ILE A 86 -12.14 12.41 8.39
C ILE A 86 -11.97 11.44 9.57
N GLY A 87 -11.40 11.92 10.69
CA GLY A 87 -11.14 11.10 11.87
C GLY A 87 -9.83 10.29 11.82
N GLY A 88 -8.91 10.68 10.94
CA GLY A 88 -7.61 10.06 10.74
C GLY A 88 -7.45 9.53 9.31
N CYS A 89 -6.28 9.72 8.73
CA CYS A 89 -6.01 9.31 7.36
C CYS A 89 -5.65 7.81 7.27
N PRO A 90 -6.12 7.09 6.23
CA PRO A 90 -5.86 5.67 6.09
C PRO A 90 -4.40 5.40 5.73
N VAL A 91 -3.99 4.16 5.99
CA VAL A 91 -2.72 3.63 5.49
C VAL A 91 -2.91 2.96 4.14
N ILE A 92 -2.02 3.32 3.23
CA ILE A 92 -1.89 2.79 1.88
C ILE A 92 -0.81 1.73 1.90
N HIS A 93 -1.11 0.54 1.40
CA HIS A 93 -0.17 -0.57 1.24
C HIS A 93 0.23 -0.71 -0.23
N PHE A 94 1.52 -0.88 -0.50
CA PHE A 94 2.04 -0.99 -1.87
C PHE A 94 2.40 -2.43 -2.21
N TYR A 95 1.98 -2.86 -3.39
CA TYR A 95 2.21 -4.20 -3.90
C TYR A 95 2.89 -4.13 -5.26
N VAL A 96 3.80 -5.06 -5.52
CA VAL A 96 4.49 -5.23 -6.80
C VAL A 96 4.17 -6.60 -7.35
N ASN A 97 3.57 -6.66 -8.55
CA ASN A 97 3.03 -7.88 -9.15
C ASN A 97 2.11 -8.69 -8.19
N GLY A 98 1.36 -7.98 -7.34
CA GLY A 98 0.45 -8.57 -6.36
C GLY A 98 1.12 -9.06 -5.07
N ILE A 99 2.44 -8.95 -4.94
CA ILE A 99 3.19 -9.28 -3.72
C ILE A 99 3.25 -8.04 -2.84
N ASP A 100 2.89 -8.18 -1.56
CA ASP A 100 3.03 -7.11 -0.57
C ASP A 100 4.50 -6.76 -0.39
N THR A 101 4.85 -5.49 -0.58
CA THR A 101 6.24 -5.03 -0.40
C THR A 101 6.57 -4.73 1.06
N GLY A 102 5.56 -4.74 1.94
CA GLY A 102 5.68 -4.27 3.32
C GLY A 102 5.82 -2.75 3.45
N LYS A 103 5.88 -2.02 2.32
CA LYS A 103 5.91 -0.56 2.31
C LYS A 103 4.50 0.01 2.38
N THR A 104 4.38 1.04 3.21
CA THR A 104 3.13 1.75 3.43
C THR A 104 3.35 3.26 3.42
N ALA A 105 2.27 4.01 3.23
CA ALA A 105 2.25 5.46 3.42
C ALA A 105 0.92 5.89 4.04
N ILE A 106 0.92 6.95 4.85
CA ILE A 106 -0.31 7.58 5.31
C ILE A 106 -0.84 8.47 4.19
N PHE A 107 -2.12 8.33 3.86
CA PHE A 107 -2.76 9.20 2.89
C PHE A 107 -2.74 10.66 3.37
N CYS A 108 -2.46 11.61 2.48
CA CYS A 108 -2.61 13.03 2.78
C CYS A 108 -2.92 13.81 1.52
N ASN A 109 -3.97 14.65 1.59
CA ASN A 109 -4.45 15.40 0.44
C ASN A 109 -3.38 16.40 -0.04
N GLY A 110 -3.06 16.36 -1.34
CA GLY A 110 -2.08 17.25 -1.99
C GLY A 110 -0.61 16.92 -1.74
N CYS A 111 -0.31 15.83 -1.04
CA CYS A 111 1.06 15.38 -0.84
C CYS A 111 1.69 14.81 -2.10
N VAL A 112 3.02 14.84 -2.12
CA VAL A 112 3.85 14.07 -3.05
C VAL A 112 4.82 13.26 -2.20
N THR A 113 4.71 11.93 -2.24
CA THR A 113 5.42 11.03 -1.33
C THR A 113 6.28 10.04 -2.11
N GLU A 114 7.57 10.01 -1.79
CA GLU A 114 8.49 9.01 -2.32
C GLU A 114 8.37 7.71 -1.52
N VAL A 115 8.15 6.59 -2.21
CA VAL A 115 8.15 5.25 -1.61
C VAL A 115 8.97 4.32 -2.48
N ASN A 116 10.12 3.87 -1.98
CA ASN A 116 10.98 2.93 -2.70
C ASN A 116 10.54 1.49 -2.39
N LEU A 117 10.21 0.73 -3.43
CA LEU A 117 9.59 -0.59 -3.34
C LEU A 117 10.60 -1.68 -3.66
N SER A 118 10.54 -2.78 -2.93
CA SER A 118 11.34 -3.96 -3.25
C SER A 118 10.55 -5.24 -2.99
N VAL A 119 10.84 -6.29 -3.78
CA VAL A 119 10.33 -7.65 -3.54
C VAL A 119 11.47 -8.63 -3.69
N ASN A 120 11.66 -9.46 -2.66
CA ASN A 120 12.60 -10.58 -2.67
C ASN A 120 11.82 -11.90 -2.69
N THR A 121 11.84 -12.58 -3.82
CA THR A 121 11.15 -13.88 -4.02
C THR A 121 11.84 -15.07 -3.33
N GLY A 122 12.93 -14.83 -2.57
CA GLY A 122 13.81 -15.85 -2.00
C GLY A 122 13.57 -16.24 -0.53
N GLY A 123 12.56 -15.74 0.15
CA GLY A 123 12.28 -16.07 1.55
C GLY A 123 10.79 -16.07 1.82
N GLY A 124 10.21 -17.25 2.03
CA GLY A 124 8.78 -17.49 1.96
C GLY A 124 7.90 -16.68 2.93
N ALA A 125 6.74 -16.28 2.42
CA ALA A 125 5.51 -16.10 3.18
C ALA A 125 4.30 -16.39 2.26
N GLY A 126 3.69 -17.55 2.49
CA GLY A 126 2.35 -18.03 2.11
C GLY A 126 1.58 -17.35 0.97
N VAL A 127 1.54 -18.02 -0.19
CA VAL A 127 0.40 -17.94 -1.12
C VAL A 127 -0.68 -18.92 -0.63
N PRO A 128 -1.93 -18.51 -0.36
CA PRO A 128 -3.04 -19.44 -0.24
C PRO A 128 -3.34 -20.05 -1.61
N GLY A 129 -3.24 -21.37 -1.69
CA GLY A 129 -3.24 -22.11 -2.94
C GLY A 129 -4.57 -22.15 -3.70
N ALA A 130 -4.44 -22.39 -5.01
CA ALA A 130 -5.42 -23.09 -5.82
C ALA A 130 -4.66 -24.19 -6.59
N GLY A 131 -5.05 -25.45 -6.34
CA GLY A 131 -4.34 -26.65 -6.79
C GLY A 131 -4.60 -27.06 -8.24
N GLY A 132 -3.69 -27.89 -8.77
CA GLY A 132 -3.85 -28.59 -10.04
C GLY A 132 -2.63 -29.46 -10.35
N THR A 133 -2.81 -30.77 -10.22
CA THR A 133 -1.81 -31.85 -10.32
C THR A 133 -1.36 -32.17 -11.75
N GLY A 134 -0.08 -32.48 -11.95
CA GLY A 134 0.43 -33.14 -13.16
C GLY A 134 1.88 -33.57 -13.00
N GLY A 135 2.12 -34.88 -12.89
CA GLY A 135 3.45 -35.48 -12.70
C GLY A 135 4.23 -35.71 -14.00
N GLY A 136 5.54 -35.91 -13.86
CA GLY A 136 6.43 -36.35 -14.93
C GLY A 136 7.88 -36.42 -14.46
N ALA A 137 8.41 -37.63 -14.36
CA ALA A 137 9.76 -37.95 -13.92
C ALA A 137 10.81 -37.71 -15.03
N GLY A 138 12.03 -37.37 -14.63
CA GLY A 138 13.21 -37.34 -15.50
C GLY A 138 14.45 -37.03 -14.68
N GLY A 139 15.13 -38.07 -14.22
CA GLY A 139 16.38 -37.94 -13.47
C GLY A 139 17.56 -37.66 -14.38
N SER A 140 18.52 -36.91 -13.83
CA SER A 140 19.93 -37.03 -14.17
C SER A 140 20.72 -36.97 -12.88
N THR A 141 21.28 -38.12 -12.52
CA THR A 141 22.41 -38.25 -11.62
C THR A 141 23.57 -37.41 -12.18
N GLU A 142 23.99 -36.38 -11.45
CA GLU A 142 25.34 -35.83 -11.60
C GLU A 142 26.09 -36.08 -10.29
N GLU A 143 26.94 -37.09 -10.38
CA GLU A 143 27.93 -37.47 -9.39
C GLU A 143 29.18 -36.61 -9.61
N THR A 144 29.56 -35.90 -8.56
CA THR A 144 30.92 -35.46 -8.20
C THR A 144 31.72 -34.67 -9.23
N THR A 145 31.96 -33.38 -8.95
CA THR A 145 33.34 -32.90 -8.72
C THR A 145 33.30 -31.60 -7.92
N GLN A 146 33.67 -31.66 -6.64
CA GLN A 146 34.10 -30.47 -5.88
C GLN A 146 35.42 -29.98 -6.50
N THR A 147 35.34 -29.01 -7.41
CA THR A 147 36.48 -28.15 -7.73
C THR A 147 36.32 -26.83 -7.01
N ASN A 148 37.36 -26.54 -6.24
CA ASN A 148 37.64 -25.26 -5.62
C ASN A 148 37.57 -24.16 -6.70
N GLN A 149 36.46 -23.44 -6.80
CA GLN A 149 36.33 -22.25 -7.63
C GLN A 149 35.98 -21.05 -6.76
N THR A 150 37.02 -20.26 -6.52
CA THR A 150 36.98 -18.83 -6.21
C THR A 150 36.00 -18.11 -7.12
N GLY A 151 34.79 -17.90 -6.64
CA GLY A 151 33.82 -16.96 -7.18
C GLY A 151 33.35 -16.08 -6.03
N THR A 152 33.53 -14.77 -6.15
CA THR A 152 33.00 -13.78 -5.22
C THR A 152 31.48 -13.78 -5.29
N GLN A 153 30.85 -14.76 -4.64
CA GLN A 153 29.47 -14.63 -4.19
C GLN A 153 29.53 -13.52 -3.13
N GLN A 154 29.20 -12.30 -3.53
CA GLN A 154 28.88 -11.25 -2.57
C GLN A 154 27.83 -11.85 -1.65
N GLN A 155 28.25 -12.17 -0.43
CA GLN A 155 27.34 -12.42 0.66
C GLN A 155 26.61 -11.09 0.86
N GLN A 156 25.48 -10.94 0.16
CA GLN A 156 24.67 -9.74 0.23
C GLN A 156 24.36 -9.51 1.69
N CYS A 157 24.63 -8.30 2.17
CA CYS A 157 24.32 -7.94 3.53
C CYS A 157 22.81 -8.06 3.71
N GLN A 158 22.37 -9.08 4.43
CA GLN A 158 20.97 -9.28 4.73
C GLN A 158 20.58 -8.26 5.79
N GLU A 159 19.76 -7.30 5.40
CA GLU A 159 19.22 -6.31 6.32
C GLU A 159 18.50 -7.00 7.49
N ARG A 160 18.92 -6.64 8.72
CA ARG A 160 18.26 -7.07 9.95
C ARG A 160 17.85 -5.81 10.70
N TRP A 161 16.56 -5.57 10.80
CA TRP A 161 16.04 -4.37 11.41
C TRP A 161 15.59 -4.63 12.84
N VAL A 162 16.07 -3.78 13.75
CA VAL A 162 15.61 -3.72 15.15
C VAL A 162 14.86 -2.40 15.31
N CYS A 163 13.59 -2.47 15.68
CA CYS A 163 12.75 -1.30 15.85
C CYS A 163 12.45 -1.03 17.33
N SER A 164 12.26 0.24 17.68
CA SER A 164 11.70 0.62 18.97
C SER A 164 10.24 0.21 19.08
N GLU A 165 9.71 0.27 20.32
CA GLU A 165 8.27 0.29 20.54
C GLU A 165 7.60 1.44 19.78
N TRP A 166 6.31 1.28 19.52
CA TRP A 166 5.48 2.35 18.96
C TRP A 166 5.34 3.51 19.94
N SER A 167 5.36 4.74 19.42
CA SER A 167 5.06 5.94 20.18
C SER A 167 3.62 5.92 20.67
N GLU A 168 3.29 6.84 21.57
CA GLU A 168 1.90 7.17 21.86
C GLU A 168 1.15 7.60 20.60
N CYS A 169 -0.16 7.38 20.63
CA CYS A 169 -1.05 7.83 19.57
C CYS A 169 -1.19 9.36 19.62
N ILE A 170 -0.68 10.06 18.60
CA ILE A 170 -0.81 11.51 18.49
C ILE A 170 -1.48 11.82 17.16
N ASN A 171 -2.63 12.50 17.21
CA ASN A 171 -3.44 12.83 16.02
C ASN A 171 -3.79 11.61 15.15
N GLY A 172 -4.07 10.46 15.77
CA GLY A 172 -4.42 9.23 15.07
C GLY A 172 -3.24 8.48 14.44
N VAL A 173 -1.99 8.88 14.73
CA VAL A 173 -0.76 8.26 14.20
C VAL A 173 0.21 7.88 15.32
N GLN A 174 0.82 6.70 15.18
CA GLN A 174 1.96 6.27 15.99
C GLN A 174 3.20 6.11 15.12
N THR A 175 4.37 6.40 15.69
CA THR A 175 5.66 6.33 15.00
C THR A 175 6.66 5.47 15.78
N ARG A 176 7.63 4.88 15.09
CA ARG A 176 8.75 4.15 15.72
C ARG A 176 10.03 4.38 14.95
N THR A 177 11.17 4.09 15.56
CA THR A 177 12.48 4.13 14.89
C THR A 177 12.97 2.72 14.61
N CYS A 178 13.50 2.47 13.42
CA CYS A 178 14.11 1.20 13.05
C CYS A 178 15.59 1.43 12.71
N ARG A 179 16.47 0.55 13.20
CA ARG A 179 17.90 0.58 12.92
C ARG A 179 18.32 -0.72 12.26
N ASP A 180 19.08 -0.60 11.17
CA ASP A 180 19.76 -1.73 10.55
C ASP A 180 20.92 -2.19 11.44
N GLU A 181 20.76 -3.37 12.03
CA GLU A 181 21.73 -3.98 12.94
C GLU A 181 23.01 -4.39 12.21
N ASN A 182 22.88 -4.79 10.94
CA ASN A 182 23.99 -5.26 10.13
C ASN A 182 24.69 -4.12 9.37
N ASN A 183 24.21 -2.88 9.48
CA ASN A 183 24.72 -1.69 8.80
C ASN A 183 24.96 -1.94 7.29
N CYS A 184 24.03 -2.62 6.63
CA CYS A 184 24.06 -2.93 5.20
C CYS A 184 23.98 -1.70 4.32
N GLY A 185 23.38 -0.61 4.81
CA GLY A 185 23.25 0.66 4.07
C GLY A 185 22.19 0.63 2.97
N THR A 186 21.32 -0.37 2.99
CA THR A 186 20.17 -0.51 2.08
C THR A 186 18.86 -0.53 2.91
N ASN A 187 17.74 -0.11 2.32
CA ASN A 187 16.42 0.00 2.99
C ASN A 187 15.35 -0.93 2.38
N ASN A 188 15.78 -2.01 1.73
CA ASN A 188 14.92 -2.91 0.97
C ASN A 188 13.89 -3.62 1.86
N ASN A 189 14.31 -4.09 3.04
CA ASN A 189 13.51 -4.81 4.02
C ASN A 189 13.21 -3.98 5.29
N GLU A 190 13.43 -2.66 5.25
CA GLU A 190 13.15 -1.77 6.39
C GLU A 190 11.65 -1.82 6.78
N PRO A 191 11.33 -2.19 8.03
CA PRO A 191 9.98 -2.15 8.56
C PRO A 191 9.44 -0.72 8.64
N PHE A 192 8.12 -0.59 8.52
CA PHE A 192 7.43 0.70 8.63
C PHE A 192 7.71 1.41 9.96
N THR A 193 7.83 2.73 9.90
CA THR A 193 8.11 3.62 11.04
C THR A 193 6.91 4.50 11.41
N SER A 194 5.75 4.31 10.75
CA SER A 194 4.50 5.03 11.00
C SER A 194 3.27 4.16 10.73
N GLN A 195 2.24 4.22 11.57
CA GLN A 195 0.98 3.47 11.45
C GLN A 195 -0.22 4.25 12.03
N PRO A 196 -1.48 3.91 11.67
CA PRO A 196 -2.65 4.53 12.29
C PRO A 196 -2.87 3.90 13.68
N CYS A 197 -3.43 4.66 14.62
CA CYS A 197 -3.68 4.13 15.96
C CYS A 197 -4.72 3.00 15.95
N SER A 198 -4.62 2.08 16.90
CA SER A 198 -5.59 0.99 17.04
C SER A 198 -6.99 1.54 17.33
N PRO A 199 -8.07 0.83 16.96
CA PRO A 199 -9.44 1.27 17.23
C PRO A 199 -9.77 1.45 18.72
N GLU A 200 -8.98 0.84 19.62
CA GLU A 200 -9.16 0.93 21.06
C GLU A 200 -8.59 2.24 21.62
N GLU A 201 -7.48 2.73 21.05
CA GLU A 201 -6.80 3.98 21.45
C GLU A 201 -7.49 5.25 20.90
N ARG A 202 -8.42 5.12 19.95
CA ARG A 202 -9.17 6.25 19.36
C ARG A 202 -10.43 6.66 20.15
N LYS A 203 -10.68 6.07 21.33
CA LYS A 203 -11.91 6.31 22.13
C LYS A 203 -11.74 7.32 23.26
N GLU A 204 -10.59 7.96 23.41
CA GLU A 204 -10.31 8.87 24.53
C GLU A 204 -10.46 10.37 24.20
N GLU A 205 -10.99 10.74 23.04
CA GLU A 205 -11.43 12.13 22.75
C GLU A 205 -12.93 12.35 22.95
#